data_AF-A0A7L2W1Z2-F1
#
_entry.id   AF-A0A7L2W1Z2-F1
#
_cell.length_a   1.000
_cell.length_b   1.000
_cell.length_c   1.000
_cell.angle_alpha   90.00
_cell.angle_beta   90.00
_cell.angle_gamma   90.00
#
_symmetry.space_group_name_H-M   'P 1'
#
loop_
_entity.id
_entity.type
_entity.pdbx_description
1 polymer ?
#
loop_
_entity_poly.entity_id
_entity_poly.type
_entity_poly.pdbx_seq_one_letter_code
_entity_poly.pdbx_strand_id
1 'polypeptide(L)'
;TSMEVILHYRPYQRDLIKLQKFAEAAVKEFPIRRLPRFTPWFPNDLYRLPLKPKNQPPVISCEEAEELKHLSTPSEYVTGSPDYDCTKNLLEFQANVKCGQTLIQAQTVHRPTNLENQGESPPNGKQKLKRSWSVSLPSPKLKEKILPLSQELQNNLERLKLHPFYRAKWTIEQPVYTHQNLEDIWIKLNRLIKQNELPSCNATIQRSVGQIWIFCDILYCEYVRNILREKLNLTDKMNLLVHKFGIIFSL
;
A
#
# COMPACT_ATOMS: atom_id res chain seq x y z
N THR A 1 -52.04 -1.80 -12.88
CA THR A 1 -51.92 -1.20 -11.53
C THR A 1 -50.79 -0.19 -11.58
N SER A 2 -51.06 1.08 -11.30
CA SER A 2 -50.05 2.14 -11.27
C SER A 2 -49.28 2.05 -9.95
N MET A 3 -47.94 2.02 -10.00
CA MET A 3 -47.09 2.04 -8.81
C MET A 3 -46.70 3.49 -8.50
N GLU A 4 -46.89 3.92 -7.26
CA GLU A 4 -46.44 5.23 -6.79
C GLU A 4 -44.94 5.19 -6.45
N VAL A 5 -44.19 6.22 -6.86
CA VAL A 5 -42.72 6.30 -6.66
C VAL A 5 -42.39 7.56 -5.88
N ILE A 6 -41.72 7.42 -4.74
CA ILE A 6 -41.26 8.53 -3.90
C ILE A 6 -39.77 8.76 -4.14
N LEU A 7 -39.41 9.93 -4.69
CA LEU A 7 -38.04 10.28 -5.02
C LEU A 7 -37.37 11.08 -3.89
N HIS A 8 -36.48 10.45 -3.13
CA HIS A 8 -35.66 11.13 -2.12
C HIS A 8 -34.38 11.70 -2.76
N TYR A 9 -34.10 12.98 -2.51
CA TYR A 9 -32.94 13.67 -3.06
C TYR A 9 -32.25 14.56 -2.02
N ARG A 10 -31.01 14.97 -2.34
CA ARG A 10 -30.20 15.80 -1.45
C ARG A 10 -30.60 17.28 -1.57
N PRO A 11 -30.57 18.07 -0.48
CA PRO A 11 -31.07 19.44 -0.48
C PRO A 11 -30.29 20.42 -1.38
N TYR A 12 -29.06 20.09 -1.78
CA TYR A 12 -28.25 20.91 -2.68
C TYR A 12 -28.48 20.63 -4.17
N GLN A 13 -29.33 19.65 -4.53
CA GLN A 13 -29.67 19.34 -5.91
C GLN A 13 -30.65 20.41 -6.43
N ARG A 14 -30.24 21.21 -7.41
CA ARG A 14 -31.03 22.37 -7.87
C ARG A 14 -32.00 22.07 -9.03
N ASP A 15 -31.73 21.04 -9.82
CA ASP A 15 -32.48 20.74 -11.04
C ASP A 15 -33.37 19.50 -10.85
N LEU A 16 -34.59 19.75 -10.37
CA LEU A 16 -35.58 18.70 -10.10
C LEU A 16 -36.13 18.06 -11.38
N ILE A 17 -36.25 18.83 -12.46
CA ILE A 17 -36.77 18.35 -13.75
C ILE A 17 -35.81 17.33 -14.35
N LYS A 18 -34.51 17.65 -14.33
CA LYS A 18 -33.48 16.72 -14.79
C LYS A 18 -33.41 15.48 -13.89
N LEU A 19 -33.56 15.64 -12.58
CA LEU A 19 -33.58 14.52 -11.64
C LEU A 19 -34.78 13.59 -11.90
N GLN A 20 -35.97 14.15 -12.15
CA GLN A 20 -37.16 13.38 -12.51
C GLN A 20 -36.94 12.55 -13.79
N LYS A 21 -36.38 13.18 -14.84
CA LYS A 21 -36.06 12.47 -16.10
C LYS A 21 -35.07 11.32 -15.88
N PHE A 22 -34.08 11.49 -15.01
CA PHE A 22 -33.16 10.42 -14.66
C PHE A 22 -33.84 9.30 -13.86
N ALA A 23 -34.68 9.64 -12.89
CA ALA A 23 -35.42 8.66 -12.11
C ALA A 23 -36.37 7.84 -13.00
N GLU A 24 -37.07 8.49 -13.93
CA GLU A 24 -37.91 7.83 -14.92
C GLU A 24 -37.10 6.85 -15.80
N ALA A 25 -35.94 7.28 -16.29
CA ALA A 25 -35.05 6.43 -17.06
C ALA A 25 -34.48 5.25 -16.24
N ALA A 26 -34.24 5.43 -14.94
CA ALA A 26 -33.69 4.41 -14.06
C ALA A 26 -34.71 3.34 -13.66
N VAL A 27 -35.99 3.72 -13.53
CA VAL A 27 -37.09 2.79 -13.22
C VAL A 27 -37.58 2.06 -14.48
N LYS A 28 -37.29 2.60 -15.67
CA LYS A 28 -37.66 1.98 -16.94
C LYS A 28 -37.05 0.57 -17.05
N GLU A 29 -37.88 -0.39 -17.44
CA GLU A 29 -37.41 -1.74 -17.71
C GLU A 29 -36.33 -1.73 -18.81
N PHE A 30 -35.29 -2.52 -18.59
CA PHE A 30 -34.18 -2.68 -19.51
C PHE A 30 -33.89 -4.17 -19.69
N PRO A 31 -33.31 -4.58 -20.83
CA PRO A 31 -33.03 -5.98 -21.09
C PRO A 31 -32.06 -6.54 -20.04
N ILE A 32 -32.52 -7.53 -19.28
CA ILE A 32 -31.71 -8.21 -18.28
C ILE A 32 -30.87 -9.26 -18.98
N ARG A 33 -29.55 -9.13 -18.89
CA ARG A 33 -28.63 -10.17 -19.36
C ARG A 33 -28.83 -11.43 -18.54
N ARG A 34 -29.06 -12.57 -19.19
CA ARG A 34 -29.03 -13.88 -18.51
C ARG A 34 -27.62 -14.11 -17.96
N LEU A 35 -27.50 -14.22 -16.65
CA LEU A 35 -26.23 -14.52 -16.00
C LEU A 35 -25.80 -15.94 -16.40
N PRO A 36 -24.61 -16.12 -16.99
CA PRO A 36 -24.11 -17.45 -17.29
C PRO A 36 -23.89 -18.20 -15.98
N ARG A 37 -24.21 -19.49 -15.96
CA ARG A 37 -23.83 -20.35 -14.85
C ARG A 37 -22.32 -20.53 -14.86
N PHE A 38 -21.72 -20.47 -13.68
CA PHE A 38 -20.31 -20.77 -13.53
C PHE A 38 -20.03 -22.17 -14.10
N THR A 39 -19.05 -22.24 -14.99
CA THR A 39 -18.55 -23.48 -15.57
C THR A 39 -17.03 -23.42 -15.51
N PRO A 40 -16.35 -24.38 -14.85
CA PRO A 40 -14.90 -24.39 -14.83
C PRO A 40 -14.38 -24.52 -16.26
N TRP A 41 -13.40 -23.71 -16.63
CA TRP A 41 -12.79 -23.77 -17.96
C TRP A 41 -12.08 -25.09 -18.23
N PHE A 42 -11.64 -25.76 -17.16
CA PHE A 42 -11.02 -27.08 -17.20
C PHE A 42 -11.85 -28.03 -16.32
N PRO A 43 -12.59 -28.98 -16.90
CA PRO A 43 -13.30 -29.98 -16.11
C PRO A 43 -12.28 -30.84 -15.35
N ASN A 44 -12.73 -31.46 -14.26
CA ASN A 44 -11.89 -32.37 -13.49
C ASN A 44 -11.61 -33.62 -14.34
N ASP A 45 -10.47 -33.62 -15.03
CA ASP A 45 -10.04 -34.70 -15.88
C ASP A 45 -9.18 -35.66 -15.05
N LEU A 46 -9.78 -36.78 -14.63
CA LEU A 46 -9.09 -37.83 -13.86
C LEU A 46 -7.93 -38.48 -14.63
N TYR A 47 -7.84 -38.25 -15.94
CA TYR A 47 -6.77 -38.77 -16.80
C TYR A 47 -5.60 -37.78 -16.96
N ARG A 48 -5.74 -36.52 -16.52
CA ARG A 48 -4.67 -35.51 -16.53
C ARG A 48 -4.18 -35.22 -15.12
N LEU A 49 -3.25 -36.06 -14.65
CA LEU A 49 -2.60 -35.84 -13.37
C LEU A 49 -1.69 -34.60 -13.45
N PRO A 50 -1.80 -33.65 -12.51
CA PRO A 50 -0.91 -32.50 -12.49
C PRO A 50 0.53 -32.97 -12.22
N LEU A 51 1.49 -32.36 -12.93
CA LEU A 51 2.90 -32.61 -12.67
C LEU A 51 3.26 -32.08 -11.28
N LYS A 52 3.62 -33.00 -10.37
CA LYS A 52 4.06 -32.66 -9.02
C LYS A 52 5.58 -32.75 -8.94
N PRO A 53 6.27 -31.75 -8.37
CA PRO A 53 7.70 -31.87 -8.12
C PRO A 53 7.97 -33.07 -7.21
N LYS A 54 9.04 -33.82 -7.51
CA LYS A 54 9.45 -35.01 -6.74
C LYS A 54 9.75 -34.67 -5.28
N ASN A 55 10.38 -33.52 -5.07
CA ASN A 55 10.85 -33.10 -3.75
C ASN A 55 9.76 -32.30 -3.04
N GLN A 56 9.59 -32.61 -1.77
CA GLN A 56 8.76 -31.79 -0.89
C GLN A 56 9.51 -30.50 -0.54
N PRO A 57 8.78 -29.40 -0.25
CA PRO A 57 9.41 -28.22 0.33
C PRO A 57 10.15 -28.62 1.63
N PRO A 58 11.28 -27.97 1.95
CA PRO A 58 11.97 -28.22 3.21
C PRO A 58 11.03 -27.90 4.37
N VAL A 59 10.84 -28.86 5.25
CA VAL A 59 10.09 -28.71 6.49
C VAL A 59 11.11 -28.67 7.60
N ILE A 60 11.21 -27.53 8.29
CA ILE A 60 12.07 -27.38 9.47
C ILE A 60 11.23 -27.81 10.67
N SER A 61 11.71 -28.78 11.44
CA SER A 61 11.03 -29.16 12.69
C SER A 61 11.18 -28.04 13.73
N CYS A 62 10.31 -28.03 14.74
CA CYS A 62 10.44 -27.06 15.83
C CYS A 62 11.75 -27.28 16.59
N GLU A 63 12.18 -28.53 16.75
CA GLU A 63 13.42 -28.89 17.41
C GLU A 63 14.65 -28.42 16.60
N GLU A 64 14.67 -28.63 15.29
CA GLU A 64 15.74 -28.14 14.39
C GLU A 64 15.78 -26.61 14.35
N ALA A 65 14.62 -25.96 14.42
CA ALA A 65 14.54 -24.50 14.49
C ALA A 65 15.11 -23.95 15.81
N GLU A 66 15.01 -24.70 16.92
CA GLU A 66 15.66 -24.34 18.20
C GLU A 66 17.15 -24.69 18.19
N GLU A 67 17.56 -25.85 17.66
CA GLU A 67 18.97 -26.24 17.53
C GLU A 67 19.79 -25.26 16.68
N LEU A 68 19.21 -24.73 15.59
CA LEU A 68 19.84 -23.67 14.79
C LEU A 68 20.06 -22.37 15.57
N LYS A 69 19.26 -22.09 16.62
CA LYS A 69 19.53 -20.97 17.53
C LYS A 69 20.73 -21.28 18.45
N HIS A 70 20.91 -22.54 18.85
CA HIS A 70 22.00 -22.97 19.72
C HIS A 70 23.36 -23.08 19.01
N LEU A 71 23.37 -23.47 17.72
CA LEU A 71 24.57 -23.52 16.87
C LEU A 71 25.08 -22.14 16.43
N SER A 72 24.39 -21.06 16.79
CA SER A 72 24.87 -19.68 16.60
C SER A 72 26.01 -19.29 17.57
N THR A 73 26.81 -20.26 18.01
CA THR A 73 28.00 -20.05 18.83
C THR A 73 29.02 -19.27 17.99
N PRO A 74 29.65 -18.20 18.50
CA PRO A 74 30.73 -17.53 17.79
C PRO A 74 31.96 -18.45 17.78
N SER A 75 32.11 -19.24 16.71
CA SER A 75 33.40 -19.83 16.39
C SER A 75 34.36 -18.70 16.03
N GLU A 76 35.48 -18.62 16.75
CA GLU A 76 36.60 -17.73 16.45
C GLU A 76 37.06 -17.95 15.01
N TYR A 77 36.77 -17.01 14.11
CA TYR A 77 37.32 -17.05 12.76
C TYR A 77 38.63 -16.27 12.72
N VAL A 78 39.71 -17.03 12.51
CA VAL A 78 40.98 -16.56 11.98
C VAL A 78 40.73 -15.72 10.74
N THR A 79 41.28 -14.50 10.73
CA THR A 79 41.24 -13.58 9.61
C THR A 79 41.97 -14.17 8.41
N GLY A 80 41.22 -14.63 7.42
CA GLY A 80 41.73 -14.96 6.09
C GLY A 80 40.83 -15.92 5.33
N SER A 81 39.92 -15.40 4.50
CA SER A 81 39.27 -16.19 3.46
C SER A 81 39.27 -15.41 2.15
N PRO A 82 39.62 -16.05 1.02
CA PRO A 82 39.82 -15.39 -0.26
C PRO A 82 38.51 -14.83 -0.80
N ASP A 83 38.65 -13.76 -1.57
CA ASP A 83 37.59 -13.07 -2.30
C ASP A 83 36.89 -14.06 -3.25
N TYR A 84 35.76 -14.62 -2.80
CA TYR A 84 34.94 -15.53 -3.60
C TYR A 84 33.97 -14.70 -4.44
N ASP A 85 34.41 -14.37 -5.64
CA ASP A 85 33.57 -13.78 -6.67
C ASP A 85 32.82 -14.89 -7.43
N CYS A 86 31.54 -15.07 -7.07
CA CYS A 86 30.65 -16.05 -7.69
C CYS A 86 30.23 -15.69 -9.13
N THR A 87 30.66 -14.53 -9.66
CA THR A 87 30.36 -14.11 -11.03
C THR A 87 31.46 -14.46 -12.03
N LYS A 88 32.64 -14.89 -11.55
CA LYS A 88 33.85 -15.05 -12.35
C LYS A 88 33.75 -16.04 -13.52
N ASN A 89 32.77 -16.96 -13.50
CA ASN A 89 32.56 -17.97 -14.54
C ASN A 89 31.19 -17.89 -15.23
N LEU A 90 30.36 -16.88 -14.91
CA LEU A 90 29.04 -16.72 -15.50
C LEU A 90 29.09 -15.63 -16.58
N LEU A 91 29.61 -16.00 -17.76
CA LEU A 91 29.69 -15.11 -18.94
C LEU A 91 28.34 -14.52 -19.37
N GLU A 92 27.24 -15.12 -18.90
CA GLU A 92 25.85 -14.75 -19.15
C GLU A 92 25.42 -13.42 -18.50
N PHE A 93 26.18 -12.94 -17.50
CA PHE A 93 25.82 -11.76 -16.70
C PHE A 93 26.71 -10.55 -16.96
N GLN A 94 27.44 -10.52 -18.09
CA GLN A 94 28.03 -9.26 -18.55
C GLN A 94 26.91 -8.31 -18.98
N ALA A 95 26.60 -7.33 -18.12
CA ALA A 95 25.60 -6.32 -18.39
C ALA A 95 26.05 -5.45 -19.59
N ASN A 96 25.60 -5.81 -20.80
CA ASN A 96 25.55 -4.85 -21.89
C ASN A 96 24.40 -3.89 -21.59
N VAL A 97 24.77 -2.71 -21.09
CA VAL A 97 23.83 -1.69 -20.63
C VAL A 97 23.16 -1.03 -21.83
N LYS A 98 22.05 -1.59 -22.32
CA LYS A 98 21.09 -0.84 -23.16
C LYS A 98 19.64 -1.24 -22.87
N CYS A 99 18.95 -0.26 -22.27
CA CYS A 99 17.53 0.08 -22.41
C CYS A 99 16.45 -0.96 -22.03
N GLY A 100 15.78 -0.69 -20.90
CA GLY A 100 14.32 -0.59 -20.77
C GLY A 100 13.44 -1.78 -21.18
N GLN A 101 12.81 -2.43 -20.19
CA GLN A 101 11.35 -2.43 -19.99
C GLN A 101 10.96 -3.43 -18.88
N THR A 102 10.19 -2.90 -17.92
CA THR A 102 9.06 -3.49 -17.18
C THR A 102 8.94 -5.02 -17.08
N LEU A 103 8.91 -5.55 -15.85
CA LEU A 103 7.78 -6.37 -15.41
C LEU A 103 7.71 -6.47 -13.88
N ILE A 104 6.56 -6.12 -13.33
CA ILE A 104 6.19 -6.34 -11.93
C ILE A 104 5.51 -7.72 -11.88
N GLN A 105 5.92 -8.59 -10.97
CA GLN A 105 5.10 -9.72 -10.56
C GLN A 105 4.85 -9.66 -9.06
N ALA A 106 3.62 -9.27 -8.72
CA ALA A 106 3.07 -9.34 -7.38
C ALA A 106 2.64 -10.79 -7.10
N GLN A 107 2.89 -11.27 -5.89
CA GLN A 107 2.21 -12.44 -5.35
C GLN A 107 1.66 -12.14 -3.95
N THR A 108 0.34 -12.19 -3.90
CA THR A 108 -0.57 -12.21 -2.76
C THR A 108 -0.46 -13.56 -2.04
N VAL A 109 -0.39 -13.58 -0.71
CA VAL A 109 -0.87 -14.71 0.11
C VAL A 109 -1.49 -14.19 1.42
N HIS A 110 -2.68 -14.71 1.70
CA HIS A 110 -3.52 -14.49 2.89
C HIS A 110 -2.84 -14.86 4.21
N ARG A 111 -3.24 -14.20 5.31
CA ARG A 111 -2.97 -14.64 6.68
C ARG A 111 -4.23 -14.49 7.55
N PRO A 112 -4.62 -15.50 8.36
CA PRO A 112 -5.52 -15.33 9.49
C PRO A 112 -4.76 -14.95 10.78
N THR A 113 -5.49 -14.19 11.60
CA THR A 113 -5.13 -13.44 12.81
C THR A 113 -5.02 -14.31 14.07
N ASN A 114 -4.12 -13.95 15.00
CA ASN A 114 -4.17 -14.06 16.49
C ASN A 114 -2.85 -13.42 17.01
N LEU A 115 -2.80 -12.20 17.54
CA LEU A 115 -3.19 -11.63 18.84
C LEU A 115 -2.32 -12.10 20.04
N GLU A 116 -1.58 -11.12 20.60
CA GLU A 116 -0.99 -10.99 21.96
C GLU A 116 0.16 -11.94 22.39
N ASN A 117 1.22 -11.55 23.14
CA ASN A 117 1.47 -10.40 24.02
C ASN A 117 2.96 -9.97 24.07
N GLN A 118 3.12 -8.72 24.51
CA GLN A 118 4.25 -7.92 25.01
C GLN A 118 5.54 -8.62 25.51
N GLY A 119 6.69 -7.94 25.34
CA GLY A 119 7.89 -8.15 26.19
C GLY A 119 9.23 -7.68 25.62
N GLU A 120 9.55 -6.41 25.86
CA GLU A 120 10.88 -5.77 26.06
C GLU A 120 12.07 -5.95 25.09
N SER A 121 12.64 -4.79 24.73
CA SER A 121 13.84 -4.57 23.89
C SER A 121 15.15 -4.58 24.71
N PRO A 122 16.27 -5.09 24.17
CA PRO A 122 17.47 -4.23 24.04
C PRO A 122 18.33 -4.61 22.78
N PRO A 123 19.60 -4.15 22.61
CA PRO A 123 19.94 -2.92 21.91
C PRO A 123 20.84 -3.09 20.66
N ASN A 124 20.75 -2.11 19.77
CA ASN A 124 21.68 -1.69 18.70
C ASN A 124 22.82 -2.62 18.25
N GLY A 125 22.63 -3.25 17.09
CA GLY A 125 23.68 -3.72 16.18
C GLY A 125 23.14 -3.72 14.75
N LYS A 126 23.81 -3.01 13.84
CA LYS A 126 23.30 -2.52 12.54
C LYS A 126 22.64 -3.62 11.68
N GLN A 127 21.30 -3.63 11.70
CA GLN A 127 20.48 -4.46 10.82
C GLN A 127 20.78 -4.12 9.35
N LYS A 128 20.95 -5.13 8.50
CA LYS A 128 20.88 -4.91 7.04
C LYS A 128 19.42 -4.57 6.71
N LEU A 129 19.10 -3.28 6.64
CA LEU A 129 17.73 -2.76 6.56
C LEU A 129 17.11 -3.03 5.19
N LYS A 130 16.37 -4.14 5.11
CA LYS A 130 15.54 -4.53 3.96
C LYS A 130 14.37 -3.54 3.79
N ARG A 131 13.88 -3.37 2.55
CA ARG A 131 12.69 -2.56 2.24
C ARG A 131 11.50 -3.01 3.10
N SER A 132 10.78 -2.06 3.71
CA SER A 132 9.62 -2.29 4.56
C SER A 132 8.38 -1.55 4.02
N TRP A 133 7.21 -2.18 4.08
CA TRP A 133 5.92 -1.67 3.59
C TRP A 133 4.85 -1.81 4.68
N SER A 134 3.85 -0.91 4.70
CA SER A 134 2.69 -1.00 5.60
C SER A 134 1.41 -0.56 4.87
N VAL A 135 0.25 -1.12 5.27
CA VAL A 135 -1.06 -0.86 4.64
C VAL A 135 -2.16 -0.74 5.70
N SER A 136 -3.09 0.19 5.50
CA SER A 136 -4.29 0.36 6.34
C SER A 136 -5.53 -0.23 5.66
N LEU A 137 -6.48 -0.76 6.44
CA LEU A 137 -7.80 -1.13 5.96
C LEU A 137 -8.83 -0.01 6.17
N PRO A 138 -9.89 0.09 5.34
CA PRO A 138 -10.94 1.07 5.54
C PRO A 138 -11.65 0.88 6.89
N SER A 139 -11.58 1.88 7.77
CA SER A 139 -12.28 1.86 9.06
C SER A 139 -13.64 2.55 8.95
N PRO A 140 -14.74 1.95 9.43
CA PRO A 140 -16.07 2.55 9.37
C PRO A 140 -16.24 3.81 10.24
N LYS A 141 -15.30 4.06 11.17
CA LYS A 141 -15.30 5.21 12.09
C LYS A 141 -14.91 6.56 11.44
N LEU A 142 -14.50 6.55 10.17
CA LEU A 142 -13.81 7.68 9.53
C LEU A 142 -14.75 8.69 8.84
N LYS A 143 -16.06 8.42 8.78
CA LYS A 143 -17.01 9.14 7.93
C LYS A 143 -17.28 10.61 8.33
N GLU A 144 -16.99 11.01 9.57
CA GLU A 144 -17.43 12.32 10.09
C GLU A 144 -16.41 13.46 9.91
N LYS A 145 -15.13 13.17 9.64
CA LYS A 145 -14.05 14.19 9.55
C LYS A 145 -13.43 14.40 8.17
N ILE A 146 -13.92 13.72 7.13
CA ILE A 146 -13.39 13.86 5.74
C ILE A 146 -14.05 15.06 5.04
N LEU A 147 -14.24 16.16 5.80
CA LEU A 147 -14.77 17.43 5.31
C LEU A 147 -13.99 17.92 4.09
N PRO A 148 -14.62 18.74 3.22
CA PRO A 148 -14.23 18.85 1.82
C PRO A 148 -12.80 19.33 1.63
N LEU A 149 -12.18 18.86 0.55
CA LEU A 149 -10.84 19.28 0.13
C LEU A 149 -10.78 20.81 0.01
N SER A 150 -9.62 21.42 0.31
CA SER A 150 -9.42 22.85 0.13
C SER A 150 -9.75 23.30 -1.30
N GLN A 151 -10.23 24.55 -1.44
CA GLN A 151 -10.59 25.10 -2.75
C GLN A 151 -9.42 25.07 -3.74
N GLU A 152 -8.19 25.29 -3.26
CA GLU A 152 -6.98 25.21 -4.07
C GLU A 152 -6.79 23.80 -4.65
N LEU A 153 -6.91 22.78 -3.81
CA LEU A 153 -6.79 21.40 -4.26
C LEU A 153 -7.93 21.04 -5.22
N GLN A 154 -9.17 21.43 -4.93
CA GLN A 154 -10.31 21.21 -5.84
C GLN A 154 -10.07 21.82 -7.22
N ASN A 155 -9.62 23.08 -7.29
CA ASN A 155 -9.30 23.76 -8.55
C ASN A 155 -8.18 23.03 -9.32
N ASN A 156 -7.17 22.53 -8.62
CA ASN A 156 -6.10 21.73 -9.25
C ASN A 156 -6.61 20.40 -9.79
N LEU A 157 -7.52 19.71 -9.09
CA LEU A 157 -8.11 18.47 -9.56
C LEU A 157 -8.99 18.67 -10.80
N GLU A 158 -9.78 19.74 -10.84
CA GLU A 158 -10.57 20.10 -12.02
C GLU A 158 -9.68 20.42 -13.22
N ARG A 159 -8.65 21.25 -13.02
CA ARG A 159 -7.69 21.63 -14.06
C ARG A 159 -6.95 20.41 -14.63
N LEU A 160 -6.57 19.45 -13.78
CA LEU A 160 -5.84 18.25 -14.17
C LEU A 160 -6.76 17.08 -14.55
N LYS A 161 -8.09 17.24 -14.44
CA LYS A 161 -9.11 16.19 -14.65
C LYS A 161 -8.82 14.93 -13.82
N LEU A 162 -8.38 15.11 -12.58
CA LEU A 162 -8.05 14.02 -11.67
C LEU A 162 -9.27 13.58 -10.88
N HIS A 163 -9.48 12.27 -10.83
CA HIS A 163 -10.56 11.68 -10.05
C HIS A 163 -10.20 11.64 -8.55
N PRO A 164 -11.16 11.82 -7.61
CA PRO A 164 -10.86 11.77 -6.17
C PRO A 164 -10.28 10.44 -5.67
N PHE A 165 -10.52 9.34 -6.39
CA PHE A 165 -9.97 8.03 -6.05
C PHE A 165 -8.63 7.73 -6.74
N TYR A 166 -8.02 8.72 -7.40
CA TYR A 166 -6.68 8.57 -7.94
C TYR A 166 -5.65 8.49 -6.81
N ARG A 167 -4.57 7.75 -7.06
CA ARG A 167 -3.51 7.57 -6.06
C ARG A 167 -2.51 8.71 -6.09
N ALA A 168 -2.31 9.33 -4.93
CA ALA A 168 -1.34 10.39 -4.72
C ALA A 168 -0.32 9.99 -3.65
N LYS A 169 0.83 10.67 -3.63
CA LYS A 169 1.98 10.42 -2.77
C LYS A 169 2.34 11.70 -2.00
N TRP A 170 2.26 11.66 -0.69
CA TRP A 170 2.94 12.61 0.20
C TRP A 170 4.40 12.21 0.38
N THR A 171 5.29 13.19 0.39
CA THR A 171 6.70 12.99 0.72
C THR A 171 7.04 13.70 2.02
N ILE A 172 7.60 12.96 2.97
CA ILE A 172 8.29 13.51 4.15
C ILE A 172 9.77 13.42 3.86
N GLU A 173 10.46 14.54 3.95
CA GLU A 173 11.90 14.62 3.81
C GLU A 173 12.54 14.62 5.20
N GLN A 174 13.80 14.18 5.30
CA GLN A 174 14.53 14.23 6.54
C GLN A 174 14.70 15.70 6.97
N PRO A 175 14.22 16.09 8.17
CA PRO A 175 14.35 17.46 8.63
C PRO A 175 15.82 17.79 8.87
N VAL A 176 16.30 18.89 8.29
CA VAL A 176 17.69 19.34 8.42
C VAL A 176 17.99 19.83 9.85
N TYR A 177 16.97 20.30 10.57
CA TYR A 177 17.12 21.03 11.84
C TYR A 177 16.43 20.36 13.05
N THR A 178 15.91 19.13 12.91
CA THR A 178 15.17 18.46 14.00
C THR A 178 15.94 17.25 14.51
N HIS A 179 15.95 17.04 15.83
CA HIS A 179 16.54 15.86 16.48
C HIS A 179 15.78 14.54 16.21
N GLN A 180 14.68 14.59 15.44
CA GLN A 180 13.91 13.39 15.08
C GLN A 180 14.55 12.69 13.90
N ASN A 181 14.92 11.42 14.09
CA ASN A 181 15.43 10.60 13.00
C ASN A 181 14.27 10.20 12.08
N LEU A 182 14.54 10.07 10.78
CA LEU A 182 13.60 9.53 9.80
C LEU A 182 13.06 8.15 10.23
N GLU A 183 13.87 7.35 10.92
CA GLU A 183 13.44 6.06 11.48
C GLU A 183 12.39 6.22 12.60
N ASP A 184 12.49 7.25 13.44
CA ASP A 184 11.50 7.49 14.51
C ASP A 184 10.15 7.86 13.90
N ILE A 185 10.18 8.70 12.85
CA ILE A 185 8.99 9.07 12.06
C ILE A 185 8.41 7.80 11.42
N TRP A 186 9.26 6.94 10.83
CA TRP A 186 8.84 5.68 10.22
C TRP A 186 8.17 4.72 11.22
N ILE A 187 8.72 4.56 12.42
CA ILE A 187 8.14 3.70 13.46
C ILE A 187 6.76 4.23 13.89
N LYS A 188 6.65 5.54 14.16
CA LYS A 188 5.38 6.17 14.53
C LYS A 188 4.35 6.06 13.42
N LEU A 189 4.74 6.33 12.17
CA LEU A 189 3.87 6.19 10.99
C LEU A 189 3.33 4.77 10.85
N ASN A 190 4.19 3.75 10.99
CA ASN A 190 3.75 2.36 10.93
C ASN A 190 2.72 2.03 12.02
N ARG A 191 2.87 2.62 13.21
CA ARG A 191 1.87 2.46 14.28
C ARG A 191 0.52 3.05 13.88
N LEU A 192 0.50 4.27 13.32
CA LEU A 192 -0.72 4.93 12.83
C LEU A 192 -1.42 4.12 11.73
N ILE A 193 -0.66 3.59 10.78
CA ILE A 193 -1.20 2.74 9.69
C ILE A 193 -1.78 1.44 10.25
N LYS A 194 -1.06 0.77 11.17
CA LYS A 194 -1.54 -0.46 11.83
C LYS A 194 -2.80 -0.23 12.68
N GLN A 195 -2.94 0.96 13.26
CA GLN A 195 -4.11 1.37 14.04
C GLN A 195 -5.30 1.81 13.16
N ASN A 196 -5.16 1.76 11.83
CA ASN A 196 -6.16 2.23 10.86
C ASN A 196 -6.57 3.70 11.07
N GLU A 197 -5.65 4.54 11.56
CA GLU A 197 -5.88 5.99 11.69
C GLU A 197 -5.75 6.72 10.35
N LEU A 198 -5.04 6.12 9.38
CA LEU A 198 -4.81 6.67 8.06
C LEU A 198 -5.59 5.86 7.01
N PRO A 199 -6.65 6.39 6.39
CA PRO A 199 -7.49 5.64 5.45
C PRO A 199 -6.77 5.39 4.12
N SER A 200 -6.93 4.17 3.57
CA SER A 200 -6.37 3.80 2.27
C SER A 200 -4.89 4.20 2.17
N CYS A 201 -4.09 4.11 3.23
CA CYS A 201 -2.70 4.53 3.23
C CYS A 201 -1.74 3.36 3.06
N ASN A 202 -0.68 3.59 2.27
CA ASN A 202 0.47 2.71 2.17
C ASN A 202 1.72 3.58 2.27
N ALA A 203 2.75 3.14 2.99
CA ALA A 203 3.99 3.90 3.09
C ALA A 203 5.24 3.07 2.82
N THR A 204 6.29 3.77 2.37
CA THR A 204 7.65 3.24 2.20
C THR A 204 8.69 4.24 2.67
N ILE A 205 9.69 3.75 3.40
CA ILE A 205 10.91 4.50 3.69
C ILE A 205 11.97 4.25 2.62
N GLN A 206 12.51 5.33 2.07
CA GLN A 206 13.59 5.37 1.08
C GLN A 206 14.83 5.97 1.74
N ARG A 207 15.58 5.10 2.44
CA ARG A 207 16.75 5.50 3.25
C ARG A 207 17.86 6.16 2.44
N SER A 208 18.08 5.70 1.21
CA SER A 208 19.11 6.23 0.32
C SER A 208 18.89 7.69 -0.09
N VAL A 209 17.64 8.16 -0.05
CA VAL A 209 17.26 9.54 -0.39
C VAL A 209 16.72 10.31 0.81
N GLY A 210 16.74 9.73 2.02
CA GLY A 210 16.26 10.39 3.23
C GLY A 210 14.78 10.75 3.19
N GLN A 211 13.93 9.96 2.51
CA GLN A 211 12.50 10.27 2.36
C GLN A 211 11.60 9.14 2.83
N ILE A 212 10.41 9.50 3.31
CA ILE A 212 9.29 8.59 3.48
C ILE A 212 8.20 8.98 2.48
N TRP A 213 7.72 7.99 1.73
CA TRP A 213 6.64 8.15 0.76
C TRP A 213 5.37 7.55 1.33
N ILE A 214 4.32 8.34 1.40
CA ILE A 214 3.01 7.91 1.89
C ILE A 214 2.01 8.06 0.74
N PHE A 215 1.53 6.94 0.25
CA PHE A 215 0.51 6.88 -0.77
C PHE A 215 -0.87 6.90 -0.11
N CYS A 216 -1.79 7.69 -0.64
CA CYS A 216 -3.20 7.76 -0.24
C CYS A 216 -4.09 8.12 -1.45
N ASP A 217 -5.40 7.91 -1.34
CA ASP A 217 -6.32 8.41 -2.37
C ASP A 217 -6.51 9.92 -2.20
N ILE A 218 -6.65 10.65 -3.30
CA ILE A 218 -6.83 12.12 -3.28
C ILE A 218 -8.00 12.54 -2.37
N LEU A 219 -9.06 11.74 -2.32
CA LEU A 219 -10.22 11.94 -1.43
C LEU A 219 -9.81 12.13 0.05
N TYR A 220 -8.73 11.48 0.48
CA TYR A 220 -8.28 11.50 1.87
C TYR A 220 -6.97 12.27 2.07
N CYS A 221 -6.39 12.89 1.04
CA CYS A 221 -5.01 13.34 1.11
C CYS A 221 -4.79 14.45 2.15
N GLU A 222 -5.72 15.41 2.29
CA GLU A 222 -5.61 16.47 3.30
C GLU A 222 -5.85 15.95 4.72
N TYR A 223 -6.82 15.04 4.88
CA TYR A 223 -7.06 14.37 6.16
C TYR A 223 -5.81 13.61 6.62
N VAL A 224 -5.22 12.81 5.72
CA VAL A 224 -3.99 12.06 5.97
C VAL A 224 -2.86 13.02 6.36
N ARG A 225 -2.68 14.12 5.63
CA ARG A 225 -1.67 15.13 5.96
C ARG A 225 -1.88 15.70 7.37
N ASN A 226 -3.11 16.07 7.73
CA ASN A 226 -3.38 16.66 9.04
C ASN A 226 -3.03 15.71 10.18
N ILE A 227 -3.38 14.43 10.05
CA ILE A 227 -2.96 13.41 11.04
C ILE A 227 -1.45 13.27 11.08
N LEU A 228 -0.78 13.21 9.93
CA LEU A 228 0.68 13.13 9.88
C LEU A 228 1.31 14.32 10.59
N ARG A 229 0.80 15.54 10.37
CA ARG A 229 1.29 16.76 11.00
C ARG A 229 1.10 16.73 12.52
N GLU A 230 -0.10 16.40 12.98
CA GLU A 230 -0.48 16.37 14.40
C GLU A 230 0.24 15.25 15.17
N LYS A 231 0.33 14.05 14.60
CA LYS A 231 0.84 12.86 15.31
C LYS A 231 2.35 12.67 15.18
N LEU A 232 2.95 13.18 14.10
CA LEU A 232 4.38 13.03 13.83
C LEU A 232 5.17 14.33 14.09
N ASN A 233 4.51 15.41 14.54
CA ASN A 233 5.11 16.72 14.80
C ASN A 233 5.91 17.25 13.59
N LEU A 234 5.36 17.09 12.38
CA LEU A 234 5.99 17.57 11.16
C LEU A 234 5.70 19.06 11.00
N THR A 235 6.74 19.88 10.98
CA THR A 235 6.63 21.33 10.75
C THR A 235 6.93 21.72 9.32
N ASP A 236 7.59 20.83 8.58
CA ASP A 236 8.07 21.10 7.23
C ASP A 236 6.97 21.00 6.18
N LYS A 237 7.20 21.71 5.08
CA LYS A 237 6.34 21.71 3.90
C LYS A 237 6.22 20.28 3.34
N MET A 238 5.00 19.82 3.12
CA MET A 238 4.73 18.53 2.51
C MET A 238 4.22 18.72 1.08
N ASN A 239 4.70 17.89 0.16
CA ASN A 239 4.30 17.91 -1.24
C ASN A 239 3.44 16.71 -1.57
N LEU A 240 2.30 16.96 -2.23
CA LEU A 240 1.42 15.93 -2.78
C LEU A 240 1.74 15.75 -4.25
N LEU A 241 2.17 14.53 -4.60
CA LEU A 241 2.54 14.17 -5.96
C LEU A 241 1.55 13.17 -6.55
N VAL A 242 1.19 13.38 -7.82
CA VAL A 242 0.45 12.39 -8.61
C VAL A 242 1.32 11.93 -9.76
N HIS A 243 1.37 10.61 -9.97
CA HIS A 243 2.12 10.02 -11.06
C HIS A 243 1.67 10.64 -12.41
N LYS A 244 2.63 11.00 -13.27
CA LYS A 244 2.48 11.78 -14.52
C LYS A 244 2.24 13.28 -14.39
N PHE A 245 1.75 13.78 -13.26
CA PHE A 245 1.45 15.21 -13.07
C PHE A 245 2.46 15.94 -12.18
N GLY A 246 3.29 15.20 -11.44
CA GLY A 246 4.24 15.80 -10.52
C GLY A 246 3.55 16.33 -9.26
N ILE A 247 4.08 17.41 -8.70
CA ILE A 247 3.53 18.06 -7.51
C ILE A 247 2.24 18.78 -7.92
N ILE A 248 1.11 18.40 -7.34
CA ILE A 248 -0.19 19.00 -7.62
C ILE A 248 -0.68 19.92 -6.50
N PHE A 249 -0.08 19.80 -5.32
CA PHE A 249 -0.46 20.55 -4.13
C PHE A 249 0.67 20.51 -3.11
N SER A 250 0.88 21.61 -2.40
CA SER A 250 1.87 21.72 -1.34
C SER A 250 1.30 22.55 -0.21
N LEU A 251 1.58 22.15 1.02
CA LEU A 251 1.12 22.86 2.21
C LEU A 251 2.20 22.87 3.29
#